data_AF-C9S7W1-F1
#
_entry.id   AF-C9S7W1-F1
#
_cell.length_a   1.000
_cell.length_b   1.000
_cell.length_c   1.000
_cell.angle_alpha   90.00
_cell.angle_beta   90.00
_cell.angle_gamma   90.00
#
_symmetry.space_group_name_H-M   'P 1'
#
loop_
_entity.id
_entity.type
_entity.pdbx_description
1 polymer ?
#
loop_
_entity_poly.entity_id
_entity_poly.type
_entity_poly.pdbx_seq_one_letter_code
_entity_poly.pdbx_strand_id
1 'polypeptide(L)'
;MRVLELLESFEDEVLDPEEETFALFSAPIPSANLGFIDPRAAELDITLPPNRDFTIHQSPTLLASSRAGGTTGAVLWKITPLFAAFLSSPDCPFLPPAPTGAASSSSDTAVLELGCGISALTGLACGPRVGRYVLTDQPYVARLVQRNLDANERARAPAPARRGAKGRASASSLQPAPAPTGHDVFFEPLDWELDEVTPALTRSDEVRSFDLVVACDCIYNDALVEPLVQTSVDACLLRRRDEGATSGEPCALYCCAAAAVARGVSRRG
;
A
#
# COMPACT_ATOMS: atom_id res chain seq x y z
N MET A 1 20.97 -6.90 -1.53
CA MET A 1 21.32 -5.81 -0.59
C MET A 1 20.66 -6.11 0.73
N ARG A 2 21.42 -6.23 1.82
CA ARG A 2 20.87 -6.40 3.18
C ARG A 2 20.30 -5.07 3.68
N VAL A 3 19.35 -5.09 4.61
CA VAL A 3 18.72 -3.86 5.15
C VAL A 3 19.77 -2.87 5.67
N LEU A 4 20.82 -3.34 6.34
CA LEU A 4 21.92 -2.48 6.80
C LEU A 4 22.69 -1.82 5.65
N GLU A 5 22.93 -2.55 4.55
CA GLU A 5 23.58 -2.00 3.34
C GLU A 5 22.69 -0.95 2.65
N LEU A 6 21.36 -1.07 2.76
CA LEU A 6 20.43 -0.02 2.31
C LEU A 6 20.49 1.20 3.22
N LEU A 7 20.48 1.00 4.54
CA LEU A 7 20.56 2.12 5.50
C LEU A 7 21.85 2.92 5.29
N GLU A 8 22.97 2.24 5.00
CA GLU A 8 24.24 2.86 4.61
C GLU A 8 24.18 3.60 3.27
N SER A 9 23.17 3.35 2.44
CA SER A 9 22.96 4.04 1.16
C SER A 9 22.06 5.28 1.26
N PHE A 10 21.40 5.47 2.39
CA PHE A 10 20.65 6.69 2.66
C PHE A 10 21.58 7.85 3.00
N GLU A 11 21.03 9.07 2.95
CA GLU A 11 21.73 10.25 3.44
C GLU A 11 21.99 10.13 4.95
N ASP A 12 22.85 11.00 5.47
CA ASP A 12 23.18 11.00 6.90
C ASP A 12 21.91 11.06 7.76
N GLU A 13 21.95 10.42 8.93
CA GLU A 13 20.84 10.44 9.88
C GLU A 13 20.45 11.89 10.21
N VAL A 14 19.14 12.17 10.24
CA VAL A 14 18.62 13.50 10.56
C VAL A 14 18.98 13.86 12.01
N LEU A 15 19.95 14.77 12.18
CA LEU A 15 20.42 15.18 13.50
C LEU A 15 19.62 16.36 14.07
N ASP A 16 19.23 17.28 13.20
CA ASP A 16 18.39 18.44 13.52
C ASP A 16 17.20 18.50 12.55
N PRO A 17 16.04 17.95 12.94
CA PRO A 17 14.86 17.95 12.08
C PRO A 17 14.33 19.37 11.81
N GLU A 18 14.58 20.34 12.69
CA GLU A 18 14.14 21.72 12.48
C GLU A 18 14.98 22.39 11.40
N GLU A 19 16.31 22.24 11.45
CA GLU A 19 17.23 22.78 10.45
C GLU A 19 17.01 22.14 9.07
N GLU A 20 16.88 20.81 9.01
CA GLU A 20 16.66 20.11 7.75
C GLU A 20 15.30 20.42 7.13
N THR A 21 14.25 20.52 7.97
CA THR A 21 12.94 20.99 7.52
C THR A 21 13.04 22.41 6.98
N PHE A 22 13.73 23.31 7.69
CA PHE A 22 13.94 24.67 7.22
C PHE A 22 14.66 24.70 5.86
N ALA A 23 15.74 23.93 5.71
CA ALA A 23 16.48 23.83 4.47
C ALA A 23 15.60 23.30 3.33
N LEU A 24 14.86 22.21 3.56
CA LEU A 24 13.94 21.60 2.60
C LEU A 24 12.87 22.58 2.10
N PHE A 25 12.24 23.31 3.01
CA PHE A 25 11.18 24.27 2.67
C PHE A 25 11.71 25.64 2.20
N SER A 26 13.00 25.91 2.38
CA SER A 26 13.65 27.10 1.81
C SER A 26 13.97 26.96 0.31
N ALA A 27 14.04 25.72 -0.19
CA ALA A 27 14.25 25.44 -1.60
C ALA A 27 12.97 25.67 -2.43
N PRO A 28 13.09 26.05 -3.72
CA PRO A 28 11.94 26.13 -4.61
C PRO A 28 11.28 24.76 -4.75
N ILE A 29 10.03 24.64 -4.28
CA ILE A 29 9.31 23.36 -4.35
C ILE A 29 8.92 23.09 -5.81
N PRO A 30 9.31 21.93 -6.38
CA PRO A 30 9.16 21.64 -7.81
C PRO A 30 7.70 21.37 -8.25
N SER A 31 6.75 21.23 -7.33
CA SER A 31 5.35 20.91 -7.64
C SER A 31 4.39 22.08 -7.43
N ALA A 32 3.57 22.35 -8.45
CA ALA A 32 2.48 23.34 -8.41
C ALA A 32 1.10 22.73 -8.08
N ASN A 33 1.01 21.42 -7.81
CA ASN A 33 -0.25 20.76 -7.50
C ASN A 33 -0.16 19.85 -6.28
N LEU A 34 -1.33 19.47 -5.73
CA LEU A 34 -1.47 18.67 -4.52
C LEU A 34 -0.88 17.25 -4.60
N GLY A 35 -0.26 16.85 -5.72
CA GLY A 35 0.38 15.54 -5.82
C GLY A 35 -0.51 14.42 -6.38
N PHE A 36 -1.75 14.68 -6.79
CA PHE A 36 -2.61 13.69 -7.46
C PHE A 36 -2.22 13.47 -8.93
N ILE A 37 -2.41 12.26 -9.46
CA ILE A 37 -2.20 11.95 -10.88
C ILE A 37 -3.26 12.66 -11.74
N ASP A 38 -4.53 12.29 -11.57
CA ASP A 38 -5.69 13.01 -12.10
C ASP A 38 -6.85 12.92 -11.09
N PRO A 39 -7.20 14.01 -10.39
CA PRO A 39 -8.25 13.99 -9.37
C PRO A 39 -9.67 14.02 -9.94
N ARG A 40 -9.84 14.16 -11.26
CA ARG A 40 -11.15 14.24 -11.93
C ARG A 40 -11.55 12.93 -12.60
N ALA A 41 -10.58 12.08 -12.89
CA ALA A 41 -10.83 10.76 -13.45
C ALA A 41 -11.53 9.86 -12.43
N ALA A 42 -12.54 9.09 -12.87
CA ALA A 42 -13.15 8.05 -12.05
C ALA A 42 -12.35 6.73 -12.12
N GLU A 43 -11.43 6.63 -13.06
CA GLU A 43 -10.64 5.44 -13.38
C GLU A 43 -9.30 5.86 -13.97
N LEU A 44 -8.23 5.18 -13.58
CA LEU A 44 -6.87 5.36 -14.09
C LEU A 44 -6.28 4.02 -14.50
N ASP A 45 -5.56 4.01 -15.63
CA ASP A 45 -4.70 2.90 -16.02
C ASP A 45 -3.27 3.21 -15.60
N ILE A 46 -2.70 2.34 -14.76
CA ILE A 46 -1.37 2.48 -14.19
C ILE A 46 -0.52 1.29 -14.61
N THR A 47 0.57 1.56 -15.32
CA THR A 47 1.56 0.52 -15.68
C THR A 47 2.76 0.63 -14.75
N LEU A 48 3.00 -0.42 -13.96
CA LEU A 48 4.23 -0.56 -13.18
C LEU A 48 5.27 -1.38 -13.94
N PRO A 49 6.57 -1.13 -13.75
CA PRO A 49 7.62 -2.01 -14.27
C PRO A 49 7.44 -3.46 -13.78
N PRO A 50 7.84 -4.48 -14.56
CA PRO A 50 8.40 -4.38 -15.90
C PRO A 50 7.38 -4.26 -17.04
N ASN A 51 6.06 -4.33 -16.77
CA ASN A 51 4.91 -4.09 -17.68
C ASN A 51 3.65 -4.72 -17.04
N ARG A 52 3.30 -4.27 -15.83
CA ARG A 52 2.15 -4.74 -15.06
C ARG A 52 1.09 -3.67 -15.05
N ASP A 53 -0.02 -3.93 -15.73
CA ASP A 53 -1.11 -2.98 -15.86
C ASP A 53 -2.13 -3.16 -14.73
N PHE A 54 -2.56 -2.04 -14.17
CA PHE A 54 -3.58 -1.96 -13.13
C PHE A 54 -4.64 -0.94 -13.50
N THR A 55 -5.89 -1.29 -13.29
CA THR A 55 -7.02 -0.36 -13.40
C THR A 55 -7.42 0.07 -12.00
N ILE A 56 -7.35 1.38 -11.72
CA ILE A 56 -7.61 1.97 -10.41
C ILE A 56 -8.85 2.85 -10.49
N HIS A 57 -9.92 2.45 -9.84
CA HIS A 57 -11.13 3.24 -9.68
C HIS A 57 -11.00 4.21 -8.50
N GLN A 58 -11.33 5.48 -8.76
CA GLN A 58 -11.25 6.59 -7.81
C GLN A 58 -12.64 7.15 -7.49
N SER A 59 -12.72 8.09 -6.55
CA SER A 59 -13.96 8.82 -6.27
C SER A 59 -13.73 10.34 -6.21
N PRO A 60 -13.74 11.02 -7.37
CA PRO A 60 -13.67 12.48 -7.43
C PRO A 60 -14.77 13.18 -6.61
N THR A 61 -15.97 12.59 -6.56
CA THR A 61 -17.08 13.11 -5.76
C THR A 61 -16.80 13.05 -4.26
N LEU A 62 -16.11 12.00 -3.79
CA LEU A 62 -15.72 11.90 -2.40
C LEU A 62 -14.60 12.88 -2.08
N LEU A 63 -13.63 13.05 -2.99
CA LEU A 63 -12.58 14.07 -2.87
C LEU A 63 -13.17 15.48 -2.68
N ALA A 64 -14.21 15.81 -3.46
CA ALA A 64 -14.89 17.11 -3.42
C ALA A 64 -15.86 17.30 -2.23
N SER A 65 -16.03 16.29 -1.37
CA SER A 65 -16.97 16.36 -0.24
C SER A 65 -16.39 17.13 0.95
N SER A 66 -17.27 17.70 1.79
CA SER A 66 -16.89 18.45 3.00
C SER A 66 -16.99 17.61 4.28
N ARG A 67 -16.74 16.31 4.19
CA ARG A 67 -16.85 15.39 5.34
C ARG A 67 -15.73 15.63 6.36
N ALA A 68 -16.02 15.33 7.63
CA ALA A 68 -15.10 15.56 8.74
C ALA A 68 -13.89 14.60 8.80
N GLY A 69 -13.85 13.52 8.00
CA GLY A 69 -12.82 12.46 8.07
C GLY A 69 -11.71 12.54 7.03
N GLY A 70 -11.50 13.71 6.41
CA GLY A 70 -10.59 13.84 5.26
C GLY A 70 -11.14 13.14 3.99
N THR A 71 -10.63 13.57 2.84
CA THR A 71 -11.08 13.06 1.53
C THR A 71 -9.92 12.73 0.58
N THR A 72 -8.70 12.97 1.03
CA THR A 72 -7.45 12.79 0.29
C THR A 72 -7.20 11.34 -0.12
N GLY A 73 -7.70 10.38 0.66
CA GLY A 73 -7.62 8.95 0.32
C GLY A 73 -8.49 8.54 -0.87
N ALA A 74 -9.37 9.41 -1.39
CA ALA A 74 -10.32 9.08 -2.47
C ALA A 74 -9.72 9.06 -3.88
N VAL A 75 -8.45 9.46 -4.03
CA VAL A 75 -7.72 9.53 -5.31
C VAL A 75 -6.29 9.01 -5.15
N LEU A 76 -5.62 8.80 -6.27
CA LEU A 76 -4.30 8.20 -6.37
C LEU A 76 -3.24 9.31 -6.41
N TRP A 77 -2.30 9.21 -5.48
CA TRP A 77 -1.18 10.11 -5.36
C TRP A 77 -0.04 9.70 -6.30
N LYS A 78 0.71 10.66 -6.81
CA LYS A 78 1.82 10.46 -7.76
C LYS A 78 2.95 9.64 -7.17
N ILE A 79 3.12 9.66 -5.85
CA ILE A 79 4.16 8.89 -5.17
C ILE A 79 3.81 7.40 -5.10
N THR A 80 2.52 7.05 -5.03
CA THR A 80 2.09 5.65 -4.84
C THR A 80 2.58 4.71 -5.95
N PRO A 81 2.50 5.03 -7.26
CA PRO A 81 3.10 4.16 -8.29
C PRO A 81 4.61 4.04 -8.19
N LEU A 82 5.33 5.10 -7.79
CA LEU A 82 6.78 5.06 -7.61
C LEU A 82 7.15 4.14 -6.43
N PHE A 83 6.42 4.27 -5.32
CA PHE A 83 6.58 3.43 -4.15
C PHE A 83 6.25 1.96 -4.44
N ALA A 84 5.12 1.71 -5.11
CA ALA A 84 4.72 0.36 -5.52
C ALA A 84 5.72 -0.28 -6.49
N ALA A 85 6.28 0.49 -7.44
CA ALA A 85 7.33 0.02 -8.34
C ALA A 85 8.62 -0.33 -7.59
N PHE A 86 9.05 0.53 -6.66
CA PHE A 86 10.21 0.27 -5.81
C PHE A 86 10.02 -0.98 -4.95
N LEU A 87 8.91 -1.07 -4.21
CA LEU A 87 8.68 -2.17 -3.26
C LEU A 87 8.49 -3.51 -3.99
N SER A 88 7.79 -3.50 -5.13
CA SER A 88 7.58 -4.72 -5.92
C SER A 88 8.77 -5.11 -6.81
N SER A 89 9.83 -4.28 -6.90
CA SER A 89 11.03 -4.57 -7.67
C SER A 89 11.74 -5.85 -7.20
N PRO A 90 12.18 -6.76 -8.08
CA PRO A 90 12.85 -8.01 -7.71
C PRO A 90 14.03 -7.83 -6.75
N ASP A 91 14.72 -6.69 -6.84
CA ASP A 91 15.91 -6.35 -6.04
C ASP A 91 15.57 -5.57 -4.75
N CYS A 92 14.28 -5.35 -4.46
CA CYS A 92 13.86 -4.67 -3.25
C CYS A 92 14.37 -5.44 -2.01
N PRO A 93 15.15 -4.79 -1.13
CA PRO A 93 15.75 -5.46 0.04
C PRO A 93 14.74 -5.79 1.14
N PHE A 94 13.52 -5.22 1.05
CA PHE A 94 12.49 -5.34 2.08
C PHE A 94 11.54 -6.53 1.87
N LEU A 95 11.46 -7.04 0.64
CA LEU A 95 10.57 -8.16 0.30
C LEU A 95 11.36 -9.39 -0.14
N PRO A 96 10.84 -10.60 0.08
CA PRO A 96 11.44 -11.84 -0.41
C PRO A 96 11.72 -11.78 -1.92
N PRO A 97 12.79 -12.43 -2.40
CA PRO A 97 13.10 -12.48 -3.83
C PRO A 97 11.88 -12.90 -4.64
N ALA A 98 11.72 -12.34 -5.84
CA ALA A 98 10.63 -12.73 -6.71
C ALA A 98 10.65 -14.26 -6.95
N PRO A 99 9.49 -14.95 -6.92
CA PRO A 99 9.47 -16.40 -7.08
C PRO A 99 10.06 -16.80 -8.44
N THR A 100 11.09 -17.66 -8.41
CA THR A 100 11.77 -18.15 -9.61
C THR A 100 11.18 -19.50 -10.01
N GLY A 101 10.18 -19.49 -10.91
CA GLY A 101 9.59 -20.69 -11.51
C GLY A 101 8.19 -21.05 -11.02
N ALA A 102 7.63 -22.13 -11.57
CA ALA A 102 6.23 -22.54 -11.36
C ALA A 102 5.93 -23.17 -9.99
N ALA A 103 6.95 -23.46 -9.19
CA ALA A 103 6.82 -23.94 -7.82
C ALA A 103 7.08 -22.78 -6.86
N SER A 104 6.10 -21.89 -6.73
CA SER A 104 6.11 -20.86 -5.68
C SER A 104 5.88 -21.56 -4.34
N SER A 105 6.91 -21.70 -3.51
CA SER A 105 6.66 -21.85 -2.08
C SER A 105 5.94 -20.59 -1.62
N SER A 106 4.82 -20.71 -0.89
CA SER A 106 4.19 -19.56 -0.26
C SER A 106 5.24 -18.88 0.61
N SER A 107 5.46 -17.59 0.39
CA SER A 107 6.27 -16.80 1.31
C SER A 107 5.52 -16.70 2.63
N ASP A 108 6.18 -16.83 3.78
CA ASP A 108 5.55 -16.61 5.09
C ASP A 108 5.52 -15.12 5.48
N THR A 109 6.13 -14.25 4.67
CA THR A 109 6.16 -12.80 4.89
C THR A 109 4.75 -12.20 4.92
N ALA A 110 4.47 -11.45 5.98
CA ALA A 110 3.27 -10.65 6.18
C ALA A 110 3.61 -9.14 6.19
N VAL A 111 2.90 -8.37 5.37
CA VAL A 111 3.07 -6.92 5.24
C VAL A 111 1.81 -6.20 5.71
N LEU A 112 1.98 -5.12 6.46
CA LEU A 112 0.92 -4.18 6.84
C LEU A 112 1.13 -2.85 6.11
N GLU A 113 0.13 -2.37 5.37
CA GLU A 113 0.12 -1.02 4.79
C GLU A 113 -0.83 -0.11 5.56
N LEU A 114 -0.28 0.96 6.12
CA LEU A 114 -1.01 2.03 6.79
C LEU A 114 -1.38 3.10 5.76
N GLY A 115 -2.66 3.46 5.69
CA GLY A 115 -3.15 4.54 4.84
C GLY A 115 -3.10 4.19 3.34
N CYS A 116 -3.63 3.03 2.97
CA CYS A 116 -3.57 2.53 1.58
C CYS A 116 -4.38 3.37 0.57
N GLY A 117 -5.23 4.27 1.06
CA GLY A 117 -6.22 5.00 0.29
C GLY A 117 -7.18 4.06 -0.43
N ILE A 118 -7.82 4.54 -1.49
CA ILE A 118 -8.72 3.70 -2.29
C ILE A 118 -7.99 2.71 -3.20
N SER A 119 -6.71 2.93 -3.48
CA SER A 119 -6.07 2.35 -4.68
C SER A 119 -5.73 0.88 -4.55
N ALA A 120 -5.33 0.44 -3.34
CA ALA A 120 -4.72 -0.86 -3.11
C ALA A 120 -3.48 -1.15 -3.97
N LEU A 121 -2.90 -0.15 -4.64
CA LEU A 121 -1.91 -0.36 -5.71
C LEU A 121 -0.65 -1.04 -5.19
N THR A 122 -0.14 -0.62 -4.03
CA THR A 122 1.06 -1.23 -3.43
C THR A 122 0.83 -2.69 -3.06
N GLY A 123 -0.30 -3.00 -2.40
CA GLY A 123 -0.68 -4.39 -2.09
C GLY A 123 -0.90 -5.27 -3.31
N LEU A 124 -1.57 -4.75 -4.35
CA LEU A 124 -1.72 -5.43 -5.64
C LEU A 124 -0.36 -5.68 -6.32
N ALA A 125 0.56 -4.71 -6.20
CA ALA A 125 1.90 -4.81 -6.75
C ALA A 125 2.74 -5.87 -6.02
N CYS A 126 2.68 -5.91 -4.69
CA CYS A 126 3.56 -6.71 -3.85
C CYS A 126 3.01 -8.09 -3.48
N GLY A 127 1.68 -8.25 -3.50
CA GLY A 127 0.98 -9.50 -3.17
C GLY A 127 1.64 -10.77 -3.71
N PRO A 128 2.03 -10.87 -5.01
CA PRO A 128 2.65 -12.08 -5.54
C PRO A 128 3.97 -12.52 -4.88
N ARG A 129 4.62 -11.67 -4.08
CA ARG A 129 5.92 -11.92 -3.45
C ARG A 129 5.82 -12.24 -1.97
N VAL A 130 4.64 -12.07 -1.37
CA VAL A 130 4.43 -12.22 0.07
C VAL A 130 3.32 -13.23 0.30
N GLY A 131 3.27 -13.83 1.49
CA GLY A 131 2.14 -14.69 1.85
C GLY A 131 0.91 -13.88 2.10
N ARG A 132 1.10 -12.70 2.71
CA ARG A 132 0.03 -11.84 3.16
C ARG A 132 0.36 -10.36 3.03
N TYR A 133 -0.62 -9.61 2.56
CA TYR A 133 -0.57 -8.16 2.48
C TYR A 133 -1.89 -7.58 3.00
N VAL A 134 -1.81 -6.86 4.11
CA VAL A 134 -2.95 -6.25 4.80
C VAL A 134 -2.99 -4.77 4.49
N LEU A 135 -3.98 -4.36 3.71
CA LEU A 135 -4.27 -2.97 3.40
C LEU A 135 -5.13 -2.37 4.52
N THR A 136 -4.69 -1.26 5.11
CA THR A 136 -5.47 -0.58 6.14
C THR A 136 -5.67 0.90 5.85
N ASP A 137 -6.84 1.39 6.20
CA ASP A 137 -7.24 2.79 6.12
C ASP A 137 -8.59 2.94 6.88
N GLN A 138 -9.15 4.15 6.89
CA GLN A 138 -10.46 4.38 7.47
C GLN A 138 -11.56 3.59 6.73
N PRO A 139 -12.65 3.18 7.42
CA PRO A 139 -13.70 2.32 6.85
C PRO A 139 -14.35 2.81 5.56
N TYR A 140 -14.29 4.12 5.28
CA TYR A 140 -14.94 4.70 4.12
C TYR A 140 -14.32 4.30 2.78
N VAL A 141 -13.02 3.94 2.75
CA VAL A 141 -12.36 3.53 1.50
C VAL A 141 -12.70 2.09 1.13
N ALA A 142 -13.15 1.28 2.09
CA ALA A 142 -13.28 -0.18 2.01
C ALA A 142 -13.98 -0.64 0.72
N ARG A 143 -15.08 0.02 0.35
CA ARG A 143 -15.85 -0.33 -0.86
C ARG A 143 -15.04 -0.14 -2.15
N LEU A 144 -14.25 0.92 -2.25
CA LEU A 144 -13.43 1.19 -3.43
C LEU A 144 -12.16 0.35 -3.43
N VAL A 145 -11.55 0.12 -2.27
CA VAL A 145 -10.43 -0.83 -2.13
C VAL A 145 -10.86 -2.20 -2.62
N GLN A 146 -12.00 -2.74 -2.15
CA GLN A 146 -12.51 -4.03 -2.62
C GLN A 146 -12.79 -4.03 -4.13
N ARG A 147 -13.35 -2.95 -4.68
CA ARG A 147 -13.56 -2.82 -6.13
C ARG A 147 -12.24 -2.90 -6.90
N ASN A 148 -11.18 -2.27 -6.39
CA ASN A 148 -9.87 -2.28 -7.04
C ASN A 148 -9.17 -3.64 -6.90
N LEU A 149 -9.31 -4.33 -5.76
CA LEU A 149 -8.85 -5.71 -5.60
C LEU A 149 -9.53 -6.63 -6.64
N ASP A 150 -10.87 -6.62 -6.68
CA ASP A 150 -11.68 -7.40 -7.61
C ASP A 150 -11.33 -7.16 -9.09
N ALA A 151 -11.11 -5.89 -9.48
CA ALA A 151 -10.82 -5.53 -10.86
C ALA A 151 -9.46 -6.08 -11.32
N ASN A 152 -8.46 -6.06 -10.43
CA ASN A 152 -7.09 -6.44 -10.74
C ASN A 152 -6.78 -7.92 -10.48
N GLU A 153 -7.57 -8.62 -9.67
CA GLU A 153 -7.55 -10.09 -9.60
C GLU A 153 -8.09 -10.72 -10.88
N ARG A 154 -9.23 -10.22 -11.39
CA ARG A 154 -9.86 -10.73 -12.61
C ARG A 154 -9.00 -10.52 -13.86
N ALA A 155 -8.30 -9.39 -13.95
CA ALA A 155 -7.38 -9.10 -15.04
C ALA A 155 -6.19 -10.07 -15.09
N ARG A 156 -5.86 -10.70 -13.96
CA ARG A 156 -4.75 -11.64 -13.79
C ARG A 156 -5.13 -13.08 -14.08
N ALA A 157 -6.43 -13.39 -14.15
CA ALA A 157 -6.89 -14.70 -14.57
C ALA A 157 -6.55 -14.92 -16.06
N PRO A 158 -6.02 -16.09 -16.45
CA PRO A 158 -5.71 -16.37 -17.84
C PRO A 158 -6.99 -16.19 -18.67
N ALA A 159 -6.89 -15.42 -19.76
CA ALA A 159 -8.00 -15.19 -20.66
C ALA A 159 -8.60 -16.54 -21.09
N PRO A 160 -9.93 -16.73 -21.02
CA PRO A 160 -10.53 -17.95 -21.53
C PRO A 160 -10.14 -18.09 -23.00
N ALA A 161 -9.53 -19.22 -23.34
CA ALA A 161 -9.13 -19.51 -24.71
C ALA A 161 -10.33 -19.24 -25.63
N ARG A 162 -10.14 -18.37 -26.62
CA ARG A 162 -11.15 -18.05 -27.64
C ARG A 162 -11.53 -19.33 -28.38
N ARG A 163 -12.54 -20.05 -27.90
CA ARG A 163 -13.16 -21.13 -28.66
C ARG A 163 -13.95 -20.50 -29.80
N GLY A 164 -13.61 -20.93 -31.02
CA GLY A 164 -14.26 -20.53 -32.24
C GLY A 164 -15.79 -20.72 -32.21
N ALA A 165 -16.44 -19.97 -33.08
CA ALA A 165 -17.87 -19.69 -33.11
C ALA A 165 -18.83 -20.89 -33.19
N LYS A 166 -20.08 -20.58 -32.82
CA LYS A 166 -21.39 -21.21 -33.11
C LYS A 166 -21.97 -22.16 -32.05
N GLY A 167 -23.05 -21.70 -31.42
CA GLY A 167 -24.02 -22.56 -30.72
C GLY A 167 -24.87 -21.79 -29.71
N ARG A 168 -26.13 -21.52 -30.03
CA ARG A 168 -27.14 -21.09 -29.04
C ARG A 168 -27.42 -22.27 -28.12
N ALA A 169 -27.18 -22.12 -26.82
CA ALA A 169 -27.91 -22.83 -25.77
C ALA A 169 -27.77 -22.09 -24.43
N SER A 170 -28.93 -21.81 -23.82
CA SER A 170 -29.08 -21.44 -22.42
C SER A 170 -28.80 -22.65 -21.53
N ALA A 171 -27.93 -22.49 -20.54
CA ALA A 171 -28.06 -23.13 -19.23
C ALA A 171 -26.99 -22.57 -18.27
N SER A 172 -27.47 -22.19 -17.09
CA SER A 172 -26.69 -21.94 -15.88
C SER A 172 -25.64 -23.03 -15.65
N SER A 173 -24.36 -22.66 -15.71
CA SER A 173 -23.29 -23.44 -15.12
C SER A 173 -22.40 -22.50 -14.33
N LEU A 174 -22.47 -22.62 -13.00
CA LEU A 174 -21.49 -22.09 -12.05
C LEU A 174 -20.11 -22.53 -12.56
N GLN A 175 -19.35 -21.59 -13.14
CA GLN A 175 -17.96 -21.85 -13.46
C GLN A 175 -17.20 -21.90 -12.13
N PRO A 176 -16.35 -22.92 -11.92
CA PRO A 176 -15.52 -22.97 -10.73
C PRO A 176 -14.58 -21.75 -10.75
N ALA A 177 -14.48 -21.07 -9.62
CA ALA A 177 -13.60 -19.93 -9.42
C ALA A 177 -12.17 -20.30 -9.86
N PRO A 178 -11.41 -19.38 -10.48
CA PRO A 178 -9.99 -19.59 -10.72
C PRO A 178 -9.31 -19.96 -9.40
N ALA A 179 -8.41 -20.95 -9.44
CA ALA A 179 -7.69 -21.40 -8.25
C ALA A 179 -7.00 -20.21 -7.57
N PRO A 180 -7.06 -20.11 -6.23
CA PRO A 180 -6.42 -19.02 -5.51
C PRO A 180 -4.94 -19.04 -5.84
N THR A 181 -4.48 -17.97 -6.49
CA THR A 181 -3.07 -17.66 -6.61
C THR A 181 -2.61 -17.43 -5.18
N GLY A 182 -1.97 -18.40 -4.51
CA GLY A 182 -1.77 -18.47 -3.04
C GLY A 182 -0.99 -17.33 -2.36
N HIS A 183 -1.43 -16.09 -2.54
CA HIS A 183 -1.02 -14.88 -1.85
C HIS A 183 -2.28 -14.14 -1.45
N ASP A 184 -2.36 -13.74 -0.18
CA ASP A 184 -3.55 -13.12 0.39
C ASP A 184 -3.36 -11.60 0.42
N VAL A 185 -4.14 -10.87 -0.40
CA VAL A 185 -4.23 -9.40 -0.31
C VAL A 185 -5.65 -9.06 0.13
N PHE A 186 -5.78 -8.39 1.27
CA PHE A 186 -7.10 -8.02 1.80
C PHE A 186 -7.07 -6.68 2.52
N PHE A 187 -8.26 -6.11 2.68
CA PHE A 187 -8.47 -4.86 3.39
C PHE A 187 -9.01 -5.13 4.80
N GLU A 188 -8.48 -4.42 5.78
CA GLU A 188 -9.03 -4.31 7.13
C GLU A 188 -9.11 -2.82 7.53
N PRO A 189 -10.26 -2.36 8.06
CA PRO A 189 -10.36 -0.99 8.55
C PRO A 189 -9.43 -0.78 9.75
N LEU A 190 -8.74 0.35 9.76
CA LEU A 190 -7.92 0.79 10.89
C LEU A 190 -7.92 2.33 10.94
N ASP A 191 -8.50 2.88 11.99
CA ASP A 191 -8.42 4.29 12.35
C ASP A 191 -7.32 4.49 13.38
N TRP A 192 -6.23 5.16 13.00
CA TRP A 192 -5.06 5.35 13.87
C TRP A 192 -5.38 6.09 15.17
N GLU A 193 -6.46 6.89 15.21
CA GLU A 193 -6.84 7.65 16.40
C GLU A 193 -7.69 6.84 17.38
N LEU A 194 -8.39 5.81 16.89
CA LEU A 194 -9.48 5.14 17.62
C LEU A 194 -9.27 3.64 17.83
N ASP A 195 -8.56 2.99 16.94
CA ASP A 195 -8.43 1.54 16.91
C ASP A 195 -7.12 1.05 17.53
N GLU A 196 -7.15 -0.15 18.10
CA GLU A 196 -5.96 -0.83 18.63
C GLU A 196 -5.36 -1.77 17.59
N VAL A 197 -4.03 -1.74 17.46
CA VAL A 197 -3.31 -2.70 16.63
C VAL A 197 -3.19 -4.04 17.37
N THR A 198 -3.86 -5.07 16.82
CA THR A 198 -3.87 -6.41 17.39
C THR A 198 -3.49 -7.47 16.35
N PRO A 199 -3.09 -8.69 16.76
CA PRO A 199 -2.83 -9.79 15.84
C PRO A 199 -4.01 -10.12 14.92
N ALA A 200 -5.25 -9.74 15.26
CA ALA A 200 -6.41 -9.97 14.41
C ALA A 200 -6.30 -9.31 13.03
N LEU A 201 -5.50 -8.24 12.90
CA LEU A 201 -5.23 -7.57 11.61
C LEU A 201 -4.58 -8.50 10.59
N THR A 202 -3.87 -9.55 11.02
CA THR A 202 -3.28 -10.54 10.11
C THR A 202 -4.32 -11.46 9.48
N ARG A 203 -5.59 -11.45 9.97
CA ARG A 203 -6.67 -12.37 9.58
C ARG A 203 -6.25 -13.84 9.60
N SER A 204 -5.39 -14.22 10.54
CA SER A 204 -4.87 -15.58 10.63
C SER A 204 -4.60 -15.94 12.06
N ASP A 205 -4.99 -17.17 12.42
CA ASP A 205 -4.67 -17.73 13.74
C ASP A 205 -3.19 -18.17 13.82
N GLU A 206 -2.53 -18.37 12.67
CA GLU A 206 -1.15 -18.86 12.58
C GLU A 206 -0.14 -17.71 12.53
N VAL A 207 -0.47 -16.62 11.83
CA VAL A 207 0.40 -15.44 11.70
C VAL A 207 -0.08 -14.39 12.69
N ARG A 208 0.77 -13.98 13.63
CA ARG A 208 0.37 -13.07 14.74
C ARG A 208 1.07 -11.71 14.71
N SER A 209 1.91 -11.48 13.70
CA SER A 209 2.72 -10.29 13.56
C SER A 209 2.99 -9.96 12.08
N PHE A 210 3.71 -8.87 11.84
CA PHE A 210 4.12 -8.42 10.51
C PHE A 210 5.64 -8.36 10.41
N ASP A 211 6.20 -8.68 9.24
CA ASP A 211 7.63 -8.53 8.94
C ASP A 211 7.97 -7.10 8.50
N LEU A 212 7.00 -6.45 7.84
CA LEU A 212 7.16 -5.13 7.24
C LEU A 212 5.89 -4.30 7.47
N VAL A 213 6.07 -3.07 7.95
CA VAL A 213 5.03 -2.05 8.03
C VAL A 213 5.40 -0.95 7.03
N VAL A 214 4.48 -0.61 6.13
CA VAL A 214 4.67 0.43 5.12
C VAL A 214 3.63 1.53 5.26
N ALA A 215 4.06 2.76 4.99
CA ALA A 215 3.18 3.92 4.90
C ALA A 215 3.62 4.79 3.72
N CYS A 216 2.70 5.09 2.79
CA CYS A 216 3.00 5.87 1.59
C CYS A 216 2.14 7.13 1.58
N ASP A 217 2.78 8.29 1.64
CA ASP A 217 2.17 9.62 1.63
C ASP A 217 1.20 9.89 2.80
N CYS A 218 1.53 9.35 3.98
CA CYS A 218 0.71 9.47 5.18
C CYS A 218 1.01 10.69 6.07
N ILE A 219 2.05 11.47 5.74
CA ILE A 219 2.52 12.61 6.55
C ILE A 219 2.11 13.91 5.85
N TYR A 220 0.86 14.32 6.05
CA TYR A 220 0.30 15.56 5.46
C TYR A 220 -0.59 16.36 6.42
N ASN A 221 -0.93 15.78 7.57
CA ASN A 221 -1.76 16.38 8.60
C ASN A 221 -1.09 16.15 9.96
N ASP A 222 -0.57 17.22 10.56
CA ASP A 222 0.20 17.16 11.80
C ASP A 222 -0.57 16.49 12.95
N ALA A 223 -1.90 16.63 12.99
CA ALA A 223 -2.75 15.99 14.00
C ALA A 223 -2.70 14.45 13.95
N LEU A 224 -2.33 13.86 12.81
CA LEU A 224 -2.26 12.41 12.62
C LEU A 224 -0.85 11.85 12.81
N VAL A 225 0.17 12.69 13.02
CA VAL A 225 1.56 12.24 13.15
C VAL A 225 1.73 11.35 14.38
N GLU A 226 1.28 11.79 15.55
CA GLU A 226 1.37 10.99 16.79
C GLU A 226 0.57 9.68 16.69
N PRO A 227 -0.72 9.68 16.26
CA PRO A 227 -1.46 8.44 16.00
C PRO A 227 -0.77 7.47 15.01
N LEU A 228 -0.21 7.97 13.90
CA LEU A 228 0.49 7.15 12.90
C LEU A 228 1.76 6.51 13.49
N VAL A 229 2.55 7.29 14.24
CA VAL A 229 3.77 6.80 14.90
C VAL A 229 3.41 5.73 15.92
N GLN A 230 2.40 5.97 16.76
CA GLN A 230 1.97 5.01 17.77
C GLN A 230 1.45 3.71 17.13
N THR A 231 0.61 3.81 16.10
CA THR A 231 0.14 2.65 15.31
C THR A 231 1.30 1.83 14.76
N SER A 232 2.33 2.51 14.24
CA SER A 232 3.53 1.86 13.69
C SER A 232 4.32 1.14 14.78
N VAL A 233 4.50 1.77 15.94
CA VAL A 233 5.15 1.16 17.11
C VAL A 233 4.38 -0.08 17.56
N ASP A 234 3.06 0.00 17.69
CA ASP A 234 2.24 -1.12 18.15
C ASP A 234 2.27 -2.29 17.17
N ALA A 235 2.25 -2.03 15.87
CA ALA A 235 2.42 -3.04 14.82
C ALA A 235 3.78 -3.75 14.94
N CYS A 236 4.86 -3.00 15.12
CA CYS A 236 6.19 -3.57 15.33
C CYS A 236 6.26 -4.37 16.65
N LEU A 237 5.62 -3.90 17.72
CA LEU A 237 5.57 -4.61 19.00
C LEU A 237 4.87 -5.97 18.92
N LEU A 238 3.92 -6.17 17.99
CA LEU A 238 3.36 -7.50 17.74
C LEU A 238 4.45 -8.51 17.40
N ARG A 239 5.42 -8.14 16.55
CA ARG A 239 6.53 -9.02 16.16
C ARG A 239 7.44 -9.37 17.33
N ARG A 240 7.80 -8.37 18.14
CA ARG A 240 8.60 -8.60 19.37
C ARG A 240 7.93 -9.52 20.38
N ARG A 241 6.61 -9.46 20.47
CA ARG A 241 5.84 -10.35 21.35
C ARG A 241 5.76 -11.77 20.80
N ASP A 242 5.75 -11.91 19.48
CA ASP A 242 5.63 -13.19 18.78
C ASP A 242 6.93 -14.00 18.79
N GLU A 243 8.09 -13.36 18.56
CA GLU A 243 9.40 -14.02 18.56
C GLU A 243 9.93 -14.40 19.96
N GLY A 244 9.26 -13.92 21.02
CA GLY A 244 9.81 -13.95 22.38
C GLY A 244 10.98 -12.97 22.52
N ALA A 245 11.23 -12.46 23.73
CA ALA A 245 12.24 -11.42 23.99
C ALA A 245 13.72 -11.84 23.81
N THR A 246 13.99 -12.91 23.04
CA THR A 246 15.29 -13.61 22.97
C THR A 246 15.95 -13.62 21.60
N SER A 247 15.27 -13.26 20.51
CA SER A 247 15.90 -13.07 19.20
C SER A 247 16.56 -11.69 19.16
N GLY A 248 17.86 -11.64 18.89
CA GLY A 248 18.58 -10.38 18.60
C GLY A 248 18.32 -9.85 17.18
N GLU A 249 17.28 -10.35 16.50
CA GLU A 249 16.89 -9.91 15.17
C GLU A 249 16.01 -8.66 15.27
N PRO A 250 16.12 -7.72 14.31
CA PRO A 250 15.35 -6.49 14.36
C PRO A 250 13.84 -6.77 14.34
N CYS A 251 13.17 -6.19 15.33
CA CYS A 251 11.73 -5.95 15.35
C CYS A 251 11.28 -5.38 14.00
N ALA A 252 10.13 -5.83 13.47
CA ALA A 252 9.57 -5.50 12.15
C ALA A 252 10.07 -4.19 11.51
N LEU A 253 10.42 -4.25 10.23
CA LEU A 253 10.95 -3.09 9.53
C LEU A 253 9.83 -2.10 9.22
N TYR A 254 10.03 -0.82 9.52
CA TYR A 254 9.13 0.26 9.14
C TYR A 254 9.70 1.03 7.94
N CYS A 255 8.95 1.13 6.86
CA CYS A 255 9.31 1.89 5.67
C CYS A 255 8.25 2.95 5.38
N CYS A 256 8.61 4.22 5.52
CA CYS A 256 7.74 5.34 5.17
C CYS A 256 8.28 6.07 3.94
N ALA A 257 7.41 6.31 2.96
CA ALA A 257 7.68 7.19 1.83
C ALA A 257 6.77 8.41 1.95
N ALA A 258 7.35 9.61 2.01
CA ALA A 258 6.60 10.87 2.03
C ALA A 258 6.98 11.73 0.82
N ALA A 259 6.02 12.43 0.22
CA ALA A 259 6.27 13.42 -0.81
C ALA A 259 6.06 14.84 -0.25
N ALA A 260 7.05 15.73 -0.42
CA ALA A 260 6.88 17.14 -0.06
C ALA A 260 5.95 17.84 -1.08
N VAL A 261 4.82 18.40 -0.60
CA VAL A 261 3.86 19.15 -1.43
C VAL A 261 3.61 20.54 -0.85
N ALA A 262 3.78 21.58 -1.68
CA ALA A 262 3.48 22.96 -1.30
C ALA A 262 1.96 23.21 -1.22
N ARG A 263 1.45 23.73 -0.10
CA ARG A 263 0.20 24.50 -0.10
C ARG A 263 0.50 25.87 -0.68
N GLY A 264 0.01 26.15 -1.90
CA GLY A 264 0.10 27.48 -2.49
C GLY A 264 -0.54 28.50 -1.56
N VAL A 265 0.25 29.48 -1.09
CA VAL A 265 -0.27 30.64 -0.36
C VAL A 265 -1.20 31.38 -1.30
N SER A 266 -2.52 31.21 -1.12
CA SER A 266 -3.51 32.08 -1.76
C SER A 266 -3.31 33.49 -1.21
N ARG A 267 -2.50 34.30 -1.90
CA ARG A 267 -2.49 35.75 -1.72
C ARG A 267 -3.90 36.25 -2.09
N ARG A 268 -4.78 36.37 -1.10
CA ARG A 268 -5.96 37.22 -1.23
C ARG A 268 -5.43 38.65 -1.34
N GLY A 269 -5.61 39.23 -2.54
CA GLY A 269 -5.55 40.67 -2.72
C GLY A 269 -6.77 41.36 -2.12
#